data_AF-A0A6P8H129-F1
#
_entry.id   AF-A0A6P8H129-F1
#
_cell.length_a   1.000
_cell.length_b   1.000
_cell.length_c   1.000
_cell.angle_alpha   90.00
_cell.angle_beta   90.00
_cell.angle_gamma   90.00
#
_symmetry.space_group_name_H-M   'P 1'
#
loop_
_entity.id
_entity.type
_entity.pdbx_description
1 polymer ?
#
loop_
_entity_poly.entity_id
_entity_poly.type
_entity_poly.pdbx_seq_one_letter_code
_entity_poly.pdbx_strand_id
1 'polypeptide(L)'
;MEVGSPAAGSPAPVLGLRRLSFAYQGLLEIPYEGILEQRDTLEVLDLSYNLLEDAHIKFPYMPNLTTLWINKNKISNLPIIVEEIRCKFPNIKILSLMNNEAAPSYFNGGSLPQYLDYRHYVISQLSSLEVLDDTEVQEEERTLARKTYRMQRLREGNKRKKELLH
;
A
#
# COMPACT_ATOMS: atom_id res chain seq x y z
N MET A 1 34.98 -0.92 -44.41
CA MET A 1 33.98 -1.84 -43.84
C MET A 1 33.26 -1.07 -42.76
N GLU A 2 31.93 -1.08 -42.84
CA GLU A 2 31.05 -0.07 -42.26
C GLU A 2 31.14 0.07 -40.74
N VAL A 3 31.07 1.34 -40.32
CA VAL A 3 30.76 1.75 -38.96
C VAL A 3 29.32 1.32 -38.64
N GLY A 4 29.18 0.31 -37.78
CA GLY A 4 27.88 -0.08 -37.23
C GLY A 4 27.28 1.09 -36.45
N SER A 5 26.20 1.66 -36.98
CA SER A 5 25.41 2.68 -36.31
C SER A 5 24.74 2.08 -35.07
N PRO A 6 24.74 2.74 -33.89
CA PRO A 6 23.93 2.29 -32.79
C PRO A 6 22.45 2.52 -33.13
N ALA A 7 21.67 1.46 -33.00
CA ALA A 7 20.23 1.46 -33.23
C ALA A 7 19.52 2.50 -32.34
N ALA A 8 18.44 3.04 -32.90
CA ALA A 8 17.57 4.09 -32.38
C ALA A 8 17.36 4.07 -30.86
N GLY A 9 17.60 5.23 -30.26
CA GLY A 9 17.41 5.48 -28.84
C GLY A 9 15.99 5.21 -28.38
N SER A 10 15.87 4.28 -27.43
CA SER A 10 14.85 4.38 -26.40
C SER A 10 14.99 5.76 -25.74
N PRO A 11 13.90 6.53 -25.56
CA PRO A 11 13.99 7.78 -24.83
C PRO A 11 14.57 7.48 -23.44
N ALA A 12 15.56 8.26 -23.03
CA ALA A 12 16.10 8.16 -21.67
C ALA A 12 14.94 8.26 -20.66
N PRO A 13 14.95 7.46 -19.59
CA PRO A 13 13.88 7.50 -18.61
C PRO A 13 13.72 8.92 -18.07
N VAL A 14 12.49 9.40 -18.03
CA VAL A 14 12.17 10.72 -17.48
C VAL A 14 12.34 10.62 -15.97
N LEU A 15 13.43 11.17 -15.44
CA LEU A 15 13.71 11.21 -14.00
C LEU A 15 13.06 12.44 -13.35
N GLY A 16 12.80 12.34 -12.06
CA GLY A 16 12.29 13.47 -11.26
C GLY A 16 10.78 13.62 -11.28
N LEU A 17 10.05 12.57 -11.65
CA LEU A 17 8.60 12.58 -11.61
C LEU A 17 8.12 12.66 -10.15
N ARG A 18 7.15 13.55 -9.90
CA ARG A 18 6.45 13.64 -8.62
C ARG A 18 5.20 12.76 -8.58
N ARG A 19 4.63 12.45 -9.75
CA ARG A 19 3.43 11.63 -9.90
C ARG A 19 3.66 10.61 -11.00
N LEU A 20 3.25 9.37 -10.76
CA LEU A 20 3.37 8.27 -11.70
C LEU A 20 2.12 7.39 -11.59
N SER A 21 1.58 6.98 -12.73
CA SER A 21 0.42 6.11 -12.80
C SER A 21 0.71 4.94 -13.73
N PHE A 22 0.42 3.74 -13.22
CA PHE A 22 0.33 2.51 -13.99
C PHE A 22 -1.10 1.94 -13.95
N ALA A 23 -2.10 2.81 -13.77
CA ALA A 23 -3.48 2.35 -13.69
C ALA A 23 -3.97 1.78 -15.03
N TYR A 24 -4.87 0.79 -14.98
CA TYR A 24 -5.50 0.18 -16.15
C TYR A 24 -4.53 -0.49 -17.14
N GLN A 25 -3.43 -1.07 -16.65
CA GLN A 25 -2.43 -1.72 -17.49
C GLN A 25 -2.52 -3.25 -17.47
N GLY A 26 -3.45 -3.82 -16.69
CA GLY A 26 -3.58 -5.28 -16.55
C GLY A 26 -2.37 -5.92 -15.87
N LEU A 27 -1.68 -5.16 -15.02
CA LEU A 27 -0.45 -5.62 -14.37
C LEU A 27 -0.73 -6.79 -13.43
N LEU A 28 0.07 -7.85 -13.55
CA LEU A 28 0.12 -8.95 -12.59
C LEU A 28 1.16 -8.69 -11.48
N GLU A 29 2.14 -7.84 -11.78
CA GLU A 29 3.22 -7.47 -10.86
C GLU A 29 3.52 -5.97 -10.90
N ILE A 30 4.12 -5.47 -9.82
CA ILE A 30 4.53 -4.08 -9.73
C ILE A 30 5.75 -3.86 -10.65
N PRO A 31 5.76 -2.82 -11.50
CA PRO A 31 6.89 -2.48 -12.37
C PRO A 31 8.04 -1.89 -11.52
N TYR A 32 8.76 -2.77 -10.82
CA TYR A 32 9.70 -2.40 -9.76
C TYR A 32 10.80 -1.45 -10.25
N GLU A 33 11.44 -1.76 -11.38
CA GLU A 33 12.53 -0.95 -11.94
C GLU A 33 12.06 0.47 -12.28
N GLY A 34 10.91 0.62 -12.95
CA GLY A 34 10.37 1.93 -13.31
C GLY A 34 10.01 2.79 -12.09
N ILE A 35 9.56 2.17 -11.01
CA ILE A 35 9.30 2.86 -9.73
C ILE A 35 10.61 3.17 -9.01
N LEU A 36 11.59 2.26 -9.03
CA LEU A 36 12.87 2.42 -8.38
C LEU A 36 13.64 3.64 -8.90
N GLU A 37 13.58 3.89 -10.21
CA GLU A 37 14.19 5.07 -10.85
C GLU A 37 13.65 6.40 -10.31
N GLN A 38 12.40 6.42 -9.83
CA GLN A 38 11.73 7.63 -9.32
C GLN A 38 11.65 7.70 -7.78
N ARG A 39 12.21 6.71 -7.07
CA ARG A 39 12.01 6.52 -5.62
C ARG A 39 12.31 7.76 -4.77
N ASP A 40 13.25 8.58 -5.22
CA ASP A 40 13.75 9.75 -4.50
C ASP A 40 12.93 11.02 -4.80
N THR A 41 12.04 11.02 -5.80
CA THR A 41 11.22 12.19 -6.17
C THR A 41 9.72 11.95 -6.16
N LEU A 42 9.31 10.68 -6.24
CA LEU A 42 7.92 10.31 -6.39
C LEU A 42 7.12 10.55 -5.10
N GLU A 43 6.00 11.26 -5.23
CA GLU A 43 5.10 11.59 -4.11
C GLU A 43 3.74 10.90 -4.25
N VAL A 44 3.31 10.66 -5.49
CA VAL A 44 2.00 10.07 -5.82
C VAL A 44 2.20 8.89 -6.76
N LEU A 45 1.72 7.73 -6.35
CA LEU A 45 1.72 6.51 -7.15
C LEU A 45 0.31 5.96 -7.28
N ASP A 46 -0.10 5.71 -8.53
CA ASP A 46 -1.37 5.06 -8.85
C ASP A 46 -1.14 3.72 -9.54
N LEU A 47 -1.61 2.65 -8.91
CA LEU A 47 -1.58 1.25 -9.37
C LEU A 47 -2.99 0.68 -9.52
N SER A 48 -4.01 1.53 -9.58
CA SER A 48 -5.41 1.11 -9.56
C SER A 48 -5.82 0.36 -10.84
N TYR A 49 -6.85 -0.47 -10.76
CA TYR A 49 -7.42 -1.21 -11.90
C TYR A 49 -6.39 -2.11 -12.59
N ASN A 50 -5.67 -2.89 -11.79
CA ASN A 50 -4.75 -3.92 -12.26
C ASN A 50 -5.15 -5.28 -11.67
N LEU A 51 -4.28 -6.28 -11.78
CA LEU A 51 -4.51 -7.65 -11.32
C LEU A 51 -3.47 -8.06 -10.27
N LEU A 52 -2.97 -7.09 -9.48
CA LEU A 52 -1.94 -7.32 -8.48
C LEU A 52 -2.45 -8.22 -7.35
N GLU A 53 -1.69 -9.25 -7.03
CA GLU A 53 -1.95 -10.22 -5.96
C GLU A 53 -0.86 -10.11 -4.87
N ASP A 54 -1.16 -10.58 -3.66
CA ASP A 54 -0.32 -10.37 -2.46
C ASP A 54 1.17 -10.73 -2.65
N ALA A 55 1.46 -11.79 -3.41
CA ALA A 55 2.82 -12.29 -3.66
C ALA A 55 3.70 -11.30 -4.44
N HIS A 56 3.09 -10.41 -5.24
CA HIS A 56 3.80 -9.51 -6.16
C HIS A 56 3.79 -8.06 -5.69
N ILE A 57 3.32 -7.80 -4.47
CA ILE A 57 3.35 -6.47 -3.88
C ILE A 57 4.69 -6.28 -3.17
N LYS A 58 5.67 -5.79 -3.92
CA LYS A 58 6.98 -5.42 -3.41
C LYS A 58 7.35 -4.03 -3.89
N PHE A 59 7.70 -3.17 -2.94
CA PHE A 59 8.08 -1.80 -3.24
C PHE A 59 9.53 -1.51 -2.81
N PRO A 60 10.23 -0.62 -3.54
CA PRO A 60 11.44 -0.01 -3.01
C PRO A 60 11.08 0.89 -1.82
N TYR A 61 12.08 1.22 -0.99
CA TYR A 61 11.89 2.22 0.06
C TYR A 61 11.72 3.60 -0.59
N MET A 62 10.57 4.26 -0.35
CA MET A 62 10.19 5.54 -0.96
C MET A 62 9.74 6.51 0.13
N PRO A 63 10.66 7.22 0.79
CA PRO A 63 10.33 8.09 1.92
C PRO A 63 9.54 9.33 1.51
N ASN A 64 9.55 9.71 0.23
CA ASN A 64 8.83 10.87 -0.29
C ASN A 64 7.40 10.56 -0.74
N LEU A 65 7.03 9.27 -0.82
CA LEU A 65 5.68 8.88 -1.23
C LEU A 65 4.67 9.22 -0.14
N THR A 66 3.67 10.03 -0.49
CA THR A 66 2.62 10.48 0.41
C THR A 66 1.24 9.96 0.01
N THR A 67 1.05 9.63 -1.27
CA THR A 67 -0.23 9.17 -1.83
C THR A 67 -0.04 7.86 -2.58
N LEU A 68 -0.81 6.84 -2.21
CA LEU A 68 -0.87 5.55 -2.92
C LEU A 68 -2.33 5.18 -3.21
N TRP A 69 -2.63 4.95 -4.48
CA TRP A 69 -3.87 4.33 -4.91
C TRP A 69 -3.59 2.95 -5.48
N ILE A 70 -4.23 1.92 -4.95
CA ILE A 70 -4.11 0.53 -5.44
C ILE A 70 -5.48 -0.13 -5.53
N ASN A 71 -6.48 0.66 -5.91
CA ASN A 71 -7.89 0.26 -5.97
C ASN A 71 -8.13 -0.81 -7.03
N LYS A 72 -9.13 -1.68 -6.83
CA LYS A 72 -9.53 -2.72 -7.79
C LYS A 72 -8.34 -3.55 -8.28
N ASN A 73 -7.63 -4.16 -7.33
CA ASN A 73 -6.67 -5.22 -7.57
C ASN A 73 -7.19 -6.52 -6.93
N LYS A 74 -6.35 -7.55 -6.85
CA LYS A 74 -6.68 -8.86 -6.25
C LYS A 74 -5.97 -9.07 -4.91
N ILE A 75 -5.81 -8.00 -4.15
CA ILE A 75 -5.14 -8.04 -2.85
C ILE A 75 -6.12 -8.66 -1.85
N SER A 76 -5.72 -9.75 -1.19
CA SER A 76 -6.57 -10.51 -0.27
C SER A 76 -6.04 -10.49 1.16
N ASN A 77 -4.75 -10.23 1.36
CA ASN A 77 -4.10 -10.30 2.68
C ASN A 77 -3.74 -8.91 3.22
N LEU A 78 -4.66 -8.34 3.99
CA LEU A 78 -4.53 -7.00 4.57
C LEU A 78 -3.25 -6.80 5.41
N PRO A 79 -2.88 -7.70 6.36
CA PRO A 79 -1.64 -7.54 7.11
C PRO A 79 -0.38 -7.45 6.25
N ILE A 80 -0.28 -8.21 5.15
CA ILE A 80 0.89 -8.21 4.28
C ILE A 80 1.04 -6.86 3.57
N ILE A 81 -0.03 -6.37 2.94
CA ILE A 81 0.00 -5.08 2.21
C ILE A 81 0.24 -3.90 3.16
N VAL A 82 -0.39 -3.90 4.35
CA VAL A 82 -0.20 -2.84 5.34
C VAL A 82 1.23 -2.84 5.88
N GLU A 83 1.82 -4.00 6.14
CA GLU A 83 3.22 -4.09 6.59
C GLU A 83 4.20 -3.61 5.52
N GLU A 84 3.98 -3.99 4.26
CA GLU A 84 4.79 -3.53 3.12
C GLU A 84 4.71 -2.00 3.01
N ILE A 85 3.51 -1.42 2.99
CA ILE A 85 3.29 0.05 2.96
C ILE A 85 3.99 0.73 4.14
N ARG A 86 3.82 0.20 5.36
CA ARG A 86 4.42 0.77 6.57
C ARG A 86 5.94 0.79 6.52
N CYS A 87 6.56 -0.26 5.99
CA CYS A 87 8.01 -0.37 5.90
C CYS A 87 8.60 0.48 4.77
N LYS A 88 7.88 0.62 3.66
CA LYS A 88 8.40 1.25 2.44
C LYS A 88 8.04 2.73 2.33
N PHE A 89 6.91 3.16 2.90
CA PHE A 89 6.35 4.50 2.79
C PHE A 89 6.14 5.13 4.18
N PRO A 90 7.22 5.46 4.90
CA PRO A 90 7.14 5.97 6.28
C PRO A 90 6.36 7.29 6.41
N ASN A 91 6.18 8.04 5.32
CA ASN A 91 5.47 9.32 5.30
C ASN A 91 4.13 9.26 4.52
N ILE A 92 3.54 8.06 4.39
CA ILE A 92 2.25 7.90 3.73
C ILE A 92 1.15 8.70 4.46
N LYS A 93 0.34 9.43 3.69
CA LYS A 93 -0.75 10.29 4.18
C LYS A 93 -2.09 9.88 3.59
N ILE A 94 -2.11 9.49 2.31
CA ILE A 94 -3.32 9.13 1.58
C ILE A 94 -3.13 7.71 1.05
N LEU A 95 -4.03 6.81 1.43
CA LEU A 95 -4.05 5.43 0.95
C LEU A 95 -5.46 5.09 0.48
N SER A 96 -5.58 4.44 -0.67
CA SER A 96 -6.84 3.83 -1.09
C SER A 96 -6.62 2.39 -1.53
N LEU A 97 -7.39 1.47 -0.92
CA LEU A 97 -7.43 0.03 -1.16
C LEU A 97 -8.82 -0.43 -1.63
N MET A 98 -9.72 0.49 -1.95
CA MET A 98 -11.10 0.21 -2.33
C MET A 98 -11.21 -0.90 -3.38
N ASN A 99 -12.23 -1.74 -3.22
CA ASN A 99 -12.54 -2.84 -4.11
C ASN A 99 -11.41 -3.88 -4.25
N ASN A 100 -10.57 -4.04 -3.22
CA ASN A 100 -9.76 -5.24 -3.01
C ASN A 100 -10.48 -6.19 -2.05
N GLU A 101 -10.17 -7.49 -2.10
CA GLU A 101 -10.74 -8.47 -1.16
C GLU A 101 -10.28 -8.20 0.29
N ALA A 102 -9.05 -7.70 0.45
CA ALA A 102 -8.48 -7.25 1.72
C ALA A 102 -9.18 -6.02 2.33
N ALA A 103 -9.98 -5.29 1.55
CA ALA A 103 -10.64 -4.04 1.95
C ALA A 103 -12.18 -4.19 1.80
N PRO A 104 -12.84 -4.88 2.74
CA PRO A 104 -14.28 -5.06 2.71
C PRO A 104 -15.00 -3.72 2.88
N SER A 105 -15.97 -3.49 2.00
CA SER A 105 -16.83 -2.30 1.94
C SER A 105 -18.19 -2.68 1.39
N TYR A 106 -19.18 -1.78 1.49
CA TYR A 106 -20.49 -2.03 0.88
C TYR A 106 -20.43 -2.25 -0.65
N PHE A 107 -19.38 -1.75 -1.32
CA PHE A 107 -19.21 -1.88 -2.76
C PHE A 107 -18.76 -3.27 -3.22
N ASN A 108 -18.15 -4.07 -2.34
CA ASN A 108 -17.68 -5.44 -2.62
C ASN A 108 -18.30 -6.47 -1.67
N GLY A 109 -19.48 -6.18 -1.11
CA GLY A 109 -20.25 -7.14 -0.30
C GLY A 109 -19.84 -7.23 1.17
N GLY A 110 -18.97 -6.34 1.64
CA GLY A 110 -18.61 -6.21 3.04
C GLY A 110 -19.72 -5.58 3.89
N SER A 111 -19.82 -6.03 5.14
CA SER A 111 -20.72 -5.46 6.15
C SER A 111 -20.08 -4.28 6.88
N LEU A 112 -20.89 -3.45 7.55
CA LEU A 112 -20.39 -2.33 8.37
C LEU A 112 -19.31 -2.75 9.38
N PRO A 113 -19.49 -3.84 10.17
CA PRO A 113 -18.48 -4.24 11.14
C PRO A 113 -17.16 -4.65 10.48
N GLN A 114 -17.22 -5.31 9.32
CA GLN A 114 -16.01 -5.69 8.57
C GLN A 114 -15.27 -4.46 8.06
N TYR A 115 -16.00 -3.48 7.51
CA TYR A 115 -15.41 -2.22 7.08
C TYR A 115 -14.75 -1.47 8.24
N LEU A 116 -15.42 -1.38 9.40
CA LEU A 116 -14.88 -0.71 10.58
C LEU A 116 -13.65 -1.44 11.15
N ASP A 117 -13.63 -2.77 11.16
CA ASP A 117 -12.48 -3.58 11.58
C ASP A 117 -11.29 -3.35 10.63
N TYR A 118 -11.51 -3.43 9.32
CA TYR A 118 -10.53 -3.07 8.30
C TYR A 118 -9.95 -1.67 8.52
N ARG A 119 -10.84 -0.67 8.63
CA ARG A 119 -10.47 0.75 8.73
C ARG A 119 -9.65 1.02 9.99
N HIS A 120 -10.12 0.56 11.15
CA HIS A 120 -9.39 0.73 12.40
C HIS A 120 -8.06 -0.05 12.39
N TYR A 121 -8.01 -1.24 11.79
CA TYR A 121 -6.75 -1.98 11.67
C TYR A 121 -5.71 -1.16 10.90
N VAL A 122 -6.04 -0.67 9.70
CA VAL A 122 -5.11 0.12 8.87
C VAL A 122 -4.65 1.39 9.59
N ILE A 123 -5.58 2.15 10.18
CA ILE A 123 -5.28 3.37 10.94
C ILE A 123 -4.37 3.08 12.14
N SER A 124 -4.54 1.92 12.79
CA SER A 124 -3.70 1.55 13.93
C SER A 124 -2.25 1.23 13.53
N GLN A 125 -2.01 0.79 12.29
CA GLN A 125 -0.68 0.44 11.79
C GLN A 125 0.03 1.61 11.08
N LEU A 126 -0.73 2.50 10.43
CA LEU A 126 -0.23 3.64 9.66
C LEU A 126 -0.51 4.95 10.38
N SER A 127 0.35 5.31 11.34
CA SER A 127 0.09 6.40 12.29
C SER A 127 0.03 7.80 11.69
N SER A 128 0.63 8.01 10.51
CA SER A 128 0.66 9.29 9.77
C SER A 128 -0.48 9.45 8.77
N LEU A 129 -1.35 8.44 8.63
CA LEU A 129 -2.39 8.42 7.61
C LEU A 129 -3.47 9.46 7.91
N GLU A 130 -3.70 10.35 6.96
CA GLU A 130 -4.67 11.46 7.00
C GLU A 130 -5.97 11.07 6.27
N VAL A 131 -5.88 10.30 5.17
CA VAL A 131 -7.04 9.85 4.40
C VAL A 131 -6.90 8.35 4.10
N LEU A 132 -7.96 7.60 4.39
CA LEU A 132 -8.09 6.20 4.01
C LEU A 132 -9.33 6.02 3.13
N ASP A 133 -9.10 5.47 1.95
CA ASP A 133 -10.07 5.33 0.88
C ASP A 133 -10.68 6.67 0.48
N ASP A 134 -11.97 6.87 0.74
CA ASP A 134 -12.76 8.04 0.39
C ASP A 134 -13.00 8.99 1.57
N THR A 135 -12.45 8.69 2.75
CA THR A 135 -12.77 9.39 4.00
C THR A 135 -11.55 9.79 4.81
N GLU A 136 -11.58 11.01 5.34
CA GLU A 136 -10.55 11.54 6.24
C GLU A 136 -10.53 10.76 7.57
N VAL A 137 -9.32 10.51 8.07
CA VAL A 137 -9.09 9.84 9.34
C VAL A 137 -9.32 10.80 10.49
N GLN A 138 -10.38 10.57 11.26
CA GLN A 138 -10.70 11.39 12.44
C GLN A 138 -9.84 11.00 13.66
N GLU A 139 -9.59 11.94 14.57
CA GLU A 139 -8.73 11.68 15.73
C GLU A 139 -9.40 10.72 16.73
N GLU A 140 -10.73 10.74 16.82
CA GLU A 140 -11.52 9.85 17.66
C GLU A 140 -11.36 8.39 17.22
N GLU A 141 -11.52 8.12 15.91
CA GLU A 141 -11.33 6.76 15.37
C GLU A 141 -9.89 6.30 15.48
N ARG A 142 -8.93 7.21 15.30
CA ARG A 142 -7.50 6.91 15.48
C ARG A 142 -7.19 6.50 16.91
N THR A 143 -7.76 7.20 17.89
CA THR A 143 -7.60 6.86 19.31
C THR A 143 -8.20 5.50 19.63
N LEU A 144 -9.41 5.21 19.10
CA LEU A 144 -10.07 3.93 19.27
C LEU A 144 -9.27 2.78 18.64
N ALA A 145 -8.88 2.93 17.38
CA ALA A 145 -8.06 1.98 16.62
C ALA A 145 -6.77 1.62 17.37
N ARG A 146 -6.02 2.64 17.81
CA ARG A 146 -4.78 2.44 18.59
C ARG A 146 -5.04 1.65 19.85
N LYS A 147 -6.11 1.96 20.60
CA LYS A 147 -6.45 1.23 21.83
C LYS A 147 -6.77 -0.23 21.54
N THR A 148 -7.62 -0.50 20.55
CA THR A 148 -8.07 -1.84 20.17
C THR A 148 -6.90 -2.74 19.77
N TYR A 149 -6.10 -2.33 18.79
CA TYR A 149 -5.05 -3.18 18.22
C TYR A 149 -3.73 -3.18 18.99
N ARG A 150 -3.45 -2.14 19.80
CA ARG A 150 -2.33 -2.20 20.77
C ARG A 150 -2.54 -3.30 21.80
N MET A 151 -3.77 -3.44 22.32
CA MET A 151 -4.09 -4.50 23.27
C MET A 151 -4.00 -5.88 22.62
N GLN A 152 -4.39 -6.02 21.35
CA GLN A 152 -4.29 -7.27 20.62
C GLN A 152 -2.83 -7.73 20.48
N ARG A 153 -1.92 -6.85 20.04
CA ARG A 153 -0.47 -7.17 19.93
C ARG A 153 0.13 -7.62 21.26
N LEU A 154 -0.25 -6.98 22.37
CA LEU A 154 0.23 -7.35 23.71
C LEU A 154 -0.29 -8.73 24.15
N ARG A 155 -1.58 -9.02 23.88
CA ARG A 155 -2.18 -10.32 24.18
C ARG A 155 -1.54 -11.46 23.37
N GLU A 156 -1.31 -11.24 22.09
CA GLU A 156 -0.64 -12.21 21.20
C GLU A 156 0.81 -12.46 21.62
N GLY A 157 1.55 -11.41 21.98
CA GLY A 157 2.92 -11.53 22.50
C GLY A 157 3.00 -12.33 23.81
N ASN A 158 2.05 -12.12 24.72
CA ASN A 158 1.99 -12.86 25.98
C ASN A 158 1.61 -14.33 25.76
N LYS A 159 0.71 -14.62 24.81
CA LYS A 159 0.33 -15.99 24.44
C LYS A 159 1.52 -16.77 23.85
N ARG A 160 2.24 -16.18 22.89
CA ARG A 160 3.45 -16.78 22.30
C ARG A 160 4.55 -17.03 23.32
N LYS A 161 4.78 -16.11 24.27
CA LYS A 161 5.74 -16.32 25.36
C LYS A 161 5.36 -17.51 26.24
N LYS A 162 4.07 -17.70 26.53
CA LYS A 162 3.59 -18.82 27.35
C LYS A 162 3.72 -20.17 26.66
N GLU A 163 3.53 -20.20 25.34
CA GLU A 163 3.70 -21.39 24.48
C GLU A 163 5.17 -21.79 24.30
N LEU A 164 6.11 -20.84 24.33
CA LEU A 164 7.56 -21.10 24.27
C LEU A 164 8.18 -21.53 25.63
N LEU A 165 7.41 -21.42 26.72
CA LEU A 165 7.83 -21.76 28.08
C LEU A 165 7.28 -23.12 28.55
N HIS A 166 6.60 -23.87 27.67
CA HIS A 166 6.19 -25.27 27.84
C HIS A 166 6.82 -26.12 26.74
#